data_AF-A0A7C1GIF9-F1
#
_entry.id   AF-A0A7C1GIF9-F1
#
_cell.length_a   1.000
_cell.length_b   1.000
_cell.length_c   1.000
_cell.angle_alpha   90.00
_cell.angle_beta   90.00
_cell.angle_gamma   90.00
#
_symmetry.space_group_name_H-M   'P 1'
#
loop_
_entity.id
_entity.type
_entity.pdbx_description
1 polymer ?
#
loop_
_entity_poly.entity_id
_entity_poly.type
_entity_poly.pdbx_seq_one_letter_code
_entity_poly.pdbx_strand_id
1 'polypeptide(L)' 'MALTGIQILKMLPKKNCGECDIPTCLAFAMKVAAGQAEIETCPYVSEEAKQTISEASAPPIRTIK' A
#
# COMPACT_ATOMS: atom_id res chain seq x y z
N MET A 1 10.58 9.29 0.66
CA MET A 1 10.66 8.49 1.91
C MET A 1 9.67 7.36 1.75
N ALA A 2 10.06 6.11 2.01
CA ALA A 2 9.12 5.01 1.96
C ALA A 2 7.99 5.26 2.96
N LEU A 3 6.73 5.16 2.53
CA LEU A 3 5.59 5.23 3.43
C LEU A 3 5.71 4.12 4.47
N THR A 4 5.43 4.45 5.73
CA THR A 4 5.36 3.42 6.77
C THR A 4 4.04 2.66 6.68
N GLY A 5 4.00 1.40 7.11
CA GLY A 5 2.75 0.62 7.13
C GLY A 5 1.62 1.32 7.91
N ILE A 6 1.96 2.16 8.90
CA ILE A 6 0.98 2.97 9.64
C ILE A 6 0.37 4.08 8.76
N GLN A 7 1.16 4.71 7.89
CA GLN A 7 0.67 5.74 6.97
C GLN A 7 -0.25 5.14 5.91
N ILE A 8 0.12 3.97 5.36
CA ILE A 8 -0.74 3.23 4.42
C ILE A 8 -2.05 2.81 5.11
N LEU A 9 -2.00 2.32 6.35
CA LEU A 9 -3.20 1.97 7.11
C LEU A 9 -4.16 3.15 7.32
N LYS A 10 -3.65 4.38 7.43
CA LYS A 10 -4.49 5.58 7.55
C LYS A 10 -5.27 5.89 6.27
N MET A 11 -4.72 5.51 5.11
CA MET A 11 -5.34 5.71 3.79
C MET A 11 -6.27 4.56 3.39
N LEU A 12 -6.15 3.41 4.06
CA LEU A 12 -7.04 2.27 3.82
C LEU A 12 -8.40 2.44 4.51
N PRO A 13 -9.47 1.82 3.97
CA PRO A 13 -10.82 1.89 4.53
C PRO A 13 -11.01 1.18 5.87
N LYS A 14 -9.96 0.55 6.44
CA LYS A 14 -9.97 -0.19 7.72
C LYS A 14 -11.08 -1.23 7.88
N LYS A 15 -11.65 -1.70 6.76
CA LYS A 15 -12.77 -2.66 6.73
C LYS A 15 -12.37 -4.07 7.19
N ASN A 16 -11.09 -4.43 7.10
CA ASN A 16 -10.56 -5.78 7.36
C ASN A 16 -11.35 -6.86 6.60
N CYS A 17 -11.62 -6.61 5.31
CA CYS A 17 -12.48 -7.48 4.50
C CYS A 17 -11.85 -8.81 4.08
N GLY A 18 -10.51 -8.92 4.07
CA GLY A 18 -9.82 -10.15 3.66
C GLY A 18 -9.86 -10.43 2.14
N GLU A 19 -10.50 -9.58 1.34
CA GLU A 19 -10.64 -9.76 -0.11
C GLU A 19 -9.31 -9.59 -0.88
N CYS A 20 -8.27 -9.08 -0.24
CA CYS A 20 -6.90 -8.99 -0.76
C CYS A 20 -5.98 -10.13 -0.26
N ASP A 21 -6.55 -11.30 0.07
CA ASP A 21 -5.86 -12.48 0.63
C ASP A 21 -5.09 -12.24 1.93
N ILE A 22 -5.35 -11.09 2.58
CA ILE A 22 -4.64 -10.65 3.77
C ILE A 22 -5.66 -10.39 4.87
N PRO A 23 -5.54 -11.05 6.04
CA PRO A 23 -6.61 -11.10 7.05
C PRO A 23 -6.92 -9.74 7.70
N THR A 24 -6.02 -8.77 7.61
CA THR A 24 -6.22 -7.44 8.21
C THR A 24 -5.65 -6.33 7.32
N CYS A 25 -6.27 -5.14 7.37
CA CYS A 25 -5.76 -3.96 6.66
C CYS A 25 -4.37 -3.55 7.17
N LEU A 26 -4.03 -3.83 8.42
CA LEU A 26 -2.69 -3.58 8.97
C LEU A 26 -1.64 -4.50 8.34
N ALA A 27 -1.91 -5.81 8.28
CA ALA A 27 -1.01 -6.76 7.62
C ALA A 27 -0.86 -6.42 6.13
N PHE A 28 -1.93 -5.97 5.48
CA PHE A 28 -1.90 -5.52 4.10
C PHE A 28 -0.99 -4.31 3.93
N ALA A 29 -1.16 -3.30 4.78
CA ALA A 29 -0.33 -2.10 4.77
C ALA A 29 1.16 -2.39 5.00
N MET A 30 1.52 -3.35 5.85
CA MET A 30 2.91 -3.76 6.06
C MET A 30 3.50 -4.49 4.85
N LYS A 31 2.73 -5.38 4.21
CA LYS A 31 3.17 -6.06 2.99
C LYS A 31 3.34 -5.09 1.82
N VAL A 32 2.44 -4.12 1.67
CA VAL A 32 2.55 -3.06 0.67
C VAL A 32 3.78 -2.17 0.94
N ALA A 33 4.00 -1.76 2.20
CA ALA A 33 5.20 -0.99 2.57
C ALA A 33 6.51 -1.73 2.29
N ALA A 34 6.49 -3.06 2.40
CA ALA A 34 7.64 -3.93 2.13
C ALA A 34 7.80 -4.27 0.63
N GLY A 35 6.90 -3.81 -0.24
CA GLY A 35 6.89 -4.18 -1.67
C GLY A 35 6.53 -5.65 -1.94
N GLN A 36 5.89 -6.32 -0.98
CA GLN A 36 5.47 -7.73 -1.06
C GLN A 36 4.02 -7.92 -1.50
N ALA A 37 3.26 -6.83 -1.61
CA ALA A 37 1.88 -6.83 -2.10
C ALA A 37 1.59 -5.54 -2.87
N GLU A 38 0.79 -5.64 -3.91
CA GLU A 38 0.36 -4.48 -4.70
C GLU A 38 -0.91 -3.86 -4.12
N ILE A 39 -0.96 -2.52 -4.11
CA ILE A 39 -2.11 -1.76 -3.60
C ILE A 39 -3.39 -2.04 -4.41
N GLU A 40 -3.26 -2.45 -5.67
CA GLU A 40 -4.37 -2.75 -6.58
C GLU A 40 -5.16 -4.01 -6.20
N THR A 41 -4.58 -4.89 -5.38
CA THR A 41 -5.28 -6.10 -4.90
C THR A 41 -6.40 -5.79 -3.91
N CYS A 42 -6.46 -4.57 -3.36
CA CYS A 42 -7.55 -4.15 -2.49
C CYS A 42 -8.67 -3.49 -3.32
N PRO A 43 -9.87 -4.09 -3.44
CA PRO A 43 -10.96 -3.53 -4.25
C PRO A 43 -11.58 -2.26 -3.64
N TYR A 44 -11.35 -2.00 -2.36
CA TYR A 44 -11.92 -0.85 -1.64
C TYR A 44 -10.93 0.30 -1.43
N VAL A 45 -9.73 0.22 -1.99
CA VAL A 45 -8.76 1.32 -1.86
C VAL A 45 -9.18 2.47 -2.76
N SER A 46 -9.07 3.70 -2.28
CA SER A 46 -9.31 4.89 -3.09
C SER A 46 -8.17 5.09 -4.10
N GLU A 47 -8.50 5.65 -5.27
CA GLU A 47 -7.53 5.98 -6.31
C GLU A 47 -6.42 6.91 -5.80
N GLU A 48 -6.77 7.84 -4.90
CA GLU A 48 -5.82 8.74 -4.21
C GLU A 48 -4.78 7.96 -3.38
N ALA A 49 -5.22 6.92 -2.67
CA ALA A 49 -4.34 6.08 -1.88
C ALA A 49 -3.44 5.22 -2.79
N LYS A 50 -3.95 4.73 -3.93
CA LYS A 50 -3.13 4.01 -4.93
C LYS A 50 -2.00 4.90 -5.44
N GLN A 51 -2.31 6.12 -5.87
CA GLN A 51 -1.31 7.05 -6.42
C GLN A 51 -0.24 7.41 -5.37
N THR A 52 -0.66 7.78 -4.16
CA THR A 52 0.26 8.17 -3.09
C THR A 52 1.22 7.03 -2.72
N ILE A 53 0.71 5.80 -2.70
CA ILE A 53 1.50 4.61 -2.34
C ILE A 53 2.45 4.21 -3.47
N SER A 54 2.00 4.26 -4.72
CA SER A 54 2.84 3.99 -5.88
C SER A 54 3.98 5.01 -6.02
N GLU A 55 3.69 6.30 -5.81
CA GLU A 55 4.71 7.35 -5.82
C GLU A 55 5.71 7.22 -4.67
N ALA A 56 5.25 6.87 -3.48
CA ALA A 56 6.14 6.71 -2.33
C ALA A 56 6.98 5.42 -2.36
N SER A 57 6.53 4.43 -3.12
CA SER A 57 7.28 3.19 -3.37
C SER A 57 8.34 3.36 -4.44
N ALA A 58 8.28 4.43 -5.24
CA ALA A 58 9.31 4.73 -6.23
C ALA A 58 10.65 5.01 -5.53
N PRO A 59 11.75 4.33 -5.92
CA PRO A 59 13.05 4.58 -5.32
C PRO A 59 13.47 6.04 -5.55
N PRO A 60 14.04 6.72 -4.53
CA PRO A 60 14.39 8.14 -4.62
C PRO A 60 15.48 8.44 -5.67
N ILE A 61 16.17 7.40 -6.13
CA ILE A 61 17.17 7.49 -7.21
C ILE A 61 16.61 6.72 -8.39
N ARG A 62 16.32 7.43 -9.48
CA ARG A 62 15.98 6.81 -10.76
C ARG A 62 17.22 6.12 -11.30
N THR A 63 17.18 4.81 -11.53
CA THR A 63 18.23 4.11 -12.27
C THR A 63 18.20 4.58 -13.73
N ILE A 64 19.19 5.38 -14.10
CA ILE A 64 19.47 5.72 -15.50
C ILE A 64 20.30 4.56 -16.05
N LYS A 65 19.83 3.92 -17.13
CA LYS A 65 20.61 2.93 -17.89
C LYS A 65 21.70 3.61 -18.69
#